data_AF-A0A5B9Q7P9-F1
#
_entry.id   AF-A0A5B9Q7P9-F1
#
_cell.length_a   1.000
_cell.length_b   1.000
_cell.length_c   1.000
_cell.angle_alpha   90.00
_cell.angle_beta   90.00
_cell.angle_gamma   90.00
#
_symmetry.space_group_name_H-M   'P 1'
#
loop_
_entity.id
_entity.type
_entity.pdbx_description
1 polymer ?
#
loop_
_entity_poly.entity_id
_entity_poly.type
_entity_poly.pdbx_seq_one_letter_code
_entity_poly.pdbx_strand_id
1 'polypeptide(L)'
;MKKPSPIHYFVANEWPSKLWLMVIPLGFVLWVVRSCWPLLLRPSGWPDPLLFIGCCLLAALLGYFVGILIGWPILGPFYYSRSLKNGEPFQQGEMVHVLVGPFRDRVVRVLDSFDIAPWAGAHRIRVDLGTETKDDENIFSSIQILRVSNSQLPT
;
A
#
# COMPACT_ATOMS: atom_id res chain seq x y z
N MET A 1 -15.40 -17.11 13.16
CA MET A 1 -13.93 -17.03 13.01
C MET A 1 -13.60 -16.21 11.77
N LYS A 2 -12.90 -15.07 11.86
CA LYS A 2 -12.20 -14.53 10.68
C LYS A 2 -10.70 -14.58 10.97
N LYS A 3 -10.11 -15.75 10.77
CA LYS A 3 -8.65 -15.83 10.71
C LYS A 3 -8.18 -14.93 9.56
N PRO A 4 -7.09 -14.18 9.71
CA PRO A 4 -6.56 -13.39 8.61
C PRO A 4 -6.17 -14.31 7.46
N SER A 5 -6.88 -14.16 6.34
CA SER A 5 -6.52 -14.80 5.07
C SER A 5 -5.24 -14.19 4.48
N PRO A 6 -4.49 -14.92 3.63
CA PRO A 6 -3.33 -14.39 2.90
C PRO A 6 -3.56 -13.05 2.19
N ILE A 7 -4.80 -12.81 1.72
CA ILE A 7 -5.18 -11.56 1.05
C ILE A 7 -5.11 -10.38 2.02
N HIS A 8 -5.42 -10.56 3.30
CA HIS A 8 -5.31 -9.50 4.29
C HIS A 8 -3.85 -9.06 4.44
N TYR A 9 -2.93 -10.01 4.59
CA TYR A 9 -1.49 -9.72 4.66
C TYR A 9 -0.97 -9.04 3.39
N PHE A 10 -1.43 -9.49 2.22
CA PHE A 10 -1.05 -8.90 0.95
C PHE A 10 -1.45 -7.42 0.86
N VAL A 11 -2.72 -7.11 1.17
CA VAL A 11 -3.24 -5.72 1.13
C VAL A 11 -2.60 -4.87 2.24
N ALA A 12 -2.45 -5.43 3.45
CA ALA A 12 -1.88 -4.74 4.60
C ALA A 12 -0.42 -4.31 4.37
N ASN A 13 0.34 -5.06 3.56
CA ASN A 13 1.71 -4.71 3.13
C ASN A 13 1.74 -3.75 1.92
N GLU A 14 0.59 -3.20 1.53
CA GLU A 14 0.42 -2.25 0.42
C GLU A 14 0.91 -2.78 -0.94
N TRP A 15 0.95 -4.11 -1.11
CA TRP A 15 1.34 -4.73 -2.37
C TRP A 15 0.56 -4.23 -3.59
N PRO A 16 -0.77 -4.01 -3.53
CA PRO A 16 -1.50 -3.45 -4.65
C PRO A 16 -0.92 -2.11 -5.16
N SER A 17 -0.57 -1.20 -4.23
CA SER A 17 0.05 0.09 -4.59
C SER A 17 1.45 -0.10 -5.15
N LYS A 18 2.25 -0.99 -4.56
CA LYS A 18 3.61 -1.29 -5.03
C LYS A 18 3.61 -1.87 -6.45
N LEU A 19 2.73 -2.85 -6.71
CA LEU A 19 2.57 -3.43 -8.03
C LEU A 19 2.07 -2.40 -9.04
N TRP A 20 1.10 -1.57 -8.65
CA TRP A 20 0.60 -0.50 -9.51
C TRP A 20 1.70 0.48 -9.93
N LEU A 21 2.44 1.01 -8.95
CA LEU A 21 3.54 1.94 -9.18
C LEU A 21 4.78 1.30 -9.83
N MET A 22 4.86 -0.02 -9.89
CA MET A 22 5.89 -0.75 -10.64
C MET A 22 5.47 -0.99 -12.10
N VAL A 23 4.24 -1.43 -12.32
CA VAL A 23 3.74 -1.85 -13.64
C VAL A 23 3.53 -0.65 -14.57
N ILE A 24 2.99 0.46 -14.08
CA ILE A 24 2.72 1.64 -14.94
C ILE A 24 4.00 2.24 -15.52
N PRO A 25 5.05 2.58 -14.73
CA PRO A 25 6.32 3.05 -15.28
C PRO A 25 6.97 2.04 -16.22
N LEU A 26 6.94 0.76 -15.87
CA LEU A 26 7.48 -0.30 -16.71
C LEU A 26 6.78 -0.34 -18.07
N GLY A 27 5.46 -0.20 -18.10
CA GLY A 27 4.69 -0.10 -19.34
C GLY A 27 5.13 1.06 -20.24
N PHE A 28 5.40 2.23 -19.65
CA PHE A 28 5.92 3.40 -20.37
C PHE A 28 7.32 3.15 -20.95
N VAL A 29 8.21 2.53 -20.17
CA VAL A 29 9.56 2.15 -20.65
C VAL A 29 9.46 1.15 -21.79
N LEU A 30 8.64 0.10 -21.65
CA LEU A 30 8.44 -0.89 -22.70
C LEU A 30 7.85 -0.26 -23.98
N TRP A 31 6.97 0.72 -23.84
CA TRP A 31 6.43 1.48 -24.96
C TRP A 31 7.50 2.31 -25.66
N VAL A 32 8.41 2.97 -24.94
CA VAL A 32 9.57 3.67 -25.51
C VAL A 32 10.52 2.69 -26.21
N VAL A 33 10.87 1.58 -25.56
CA VAL A 33 11.72 0.53 -26.15
C VAL A 33 11.13 0.03 -27.47
N ARG A 34 9.82 -0.24 -27.49
CA ARG A 34 9.09 -0.69 -28.68
C ARG A 34 9.11 0.36 -29.79
N SER A 35 8.96 1.63 -29.44
CA SER A 35 8.87 2.75 -30.40
C SER A 35 10.23 3.14 -30.96
N CYS A 36 11.28 3.08 -30.13
CA CYS A 36 12.66 3.38 -30.49
C CYS A 36 13.44 2.16 -31.00
N TRP A 37 12.82 0.98 -31.07
CA TRP A 37 13.46 -0.25 -31.52
C TRP A 37 14.24 -0.12 -32.84
N PRO A 38 13.71 0.55 -33.89
CA PRO A 38 14.46 0.72 -35.15
C PRO A 38 15.72 1.58 -35.00
N LEU A 39 15.69 2.58 -34.12
CA LEU A 39 16.82 3.47 -33.84
C LEU A 39 17.96 2.71 -33.14
N LEU A 40 17.61 1.78 -32.25
CA LEU A 40 18.57 0.93 -31.54
C LEU A 40 19.29 -0.08 -32.45
N LEU A 41 18.62 -0.55 -33.51
CA LEU A 41 19.21 -1.53 -34.43
C LEU A 41 20.24 -0.92 -35.38
N ARG A 42 20.21 0.41 -35.58
CA ARG A 42 21.11 1.14 -36.47
C ARG A 42 21.51 2.47 -35.83
N PRO A 43 22.31 2.45 -34.75
CA PRO A 43 22.78 3.67 -34.13
C PRO A 43 23.68 4.44 -35.11
N SER A 44 23.43 5.73 -35.25
CA SER A 44 24.24 6.64 -36.05
C SER A 44 25.53 7.08 -35.34
N GLY A 45 25.56 6.94 -34.01
CA GLY A 45 26.74 7.15 -33.18
C GLY A 45 26.46 6.94 -31.69
N TRP A 46 27.47 7.25 -30.86
CA TRP A 46 27.39 7.19 -29.39
C TRP A 46 26.32 8.08 -28.72
N PRO A 47 25.86 9.20 -29.30
CA PRO A 47 24.76 9.97 -28.72
C PRO A 47 23.43 9.23 -28.70
N ASP A 48 23.15 8.34 -29.66
CA ASP A 48 21.83 7.70 -29.78
C ASP A 48 21.52 6.76 -28.60
N PRO A 49 22.45 5.89 -28.15
CA PRO A 49 22.26 5.11 -26.93
C PRO A 49 22.04 5.97 -25.68
N LEU A 50 22.75 7.10 -25.57
CA LEU A 50 22.59 8.02 -24.42
C LEU A 50 21.22 8.69 -24.43
N LEU A 51 20.77 9.17 -25.60
CA LEU A 51 19.45 9.74 -25.77
C LEU A 51 18.36 8.71 -25.49
N PHE A 52 18.54 7.47 -25.94
CA PHE A 52 17.62 6.37 -25.65
C PHE A 52 17.50 6.08 -24.14
N ILE A 53 18.62 6.00 -23.43
CA ILE A 53 18.62 5.84 -21.97
C ILE A 53 17.90 7.02 -21.31
N GLY A 54 18.18 8.24 -21.73
CA GLY A 54 17.50 9.45 -21.26
C GLY A 54 15.99 9.39 -21.48
N CYS A 55 15.53 8.98 -22.66
CA CYS A 55 14.11 8.78 -22.96
C CYS A 55 13.48 7.71 -22.08
N CYS A 56 14.17 6.60 -21.80
CA CYS A 56 13.66 5.56 -20.91
C CYS A 56 13.49 6.08 -19.48
N LEU A 57 14.47 6.82 -18.95
CA LEU A 57 14.38 7.42 -17.61
C LEU A 57 13.25 8.44 -17.52
N LEU A 58 13.12 9.31 -18.53
CA LEU A 58 12.05 10.29 -18.59
C LEU A 58 10.67 9.63 -18.68
N ALA A 59 10.55 8.54 -19.47
CA ALA A 59 9.31 7.78 -19.59
C ALA A 59 8.95 7.04 -18.30
N ALA A 60 9.93 6.46 -17.59
CA ALA A 60 9.71 5.86 -16.28
C ALA A 60 9.21 6.90 -15.27
N LEU A 61 9.85 8.08 -15.24
CA LEU A 61 9.45 9.18 -14.37
C LEU A 61 8.03 9.67 -14.69
N LEU A 62 7.72 9.87 -15.98
CA LEU A 62 6.38 10.24 -16.43
C LEU A 62 5.34 9.18 -16.03
N GLY A 63 5.63 7.91 -16.30
CA GLY A 63 4.77 6.79 -15.93
C GLY A 63 4.53 6.69 -14.42
N TYR A 64 5.51 7.07 -13.60
CA TYR A 64 5.34 7.12 -12.14
C TYR A 64 4.32 8.18 -11.72
N PHE A 65 4.43 9.41 -12.24
CA PHE A 65 3.45 10.46 -11.95
C PHE A 65 2.05 10.14 -12.50
N VAL A 66 1.97 9.59 -13.70
CA VAL A 66 0.71 9.09 -14.27
C VAL A 66 0.12 7.99 -13.39
N GLY A 67 0.97 7.07 -12.90
CA GLY A 67 0.59 5.99 -11.98
C GLY A 67 -0.02 6.51 -10.68
N ILE A 68 0.52 7.58 -10.10
CA ILE A 68 -0.05 8.24 -8.92
C ILE A 68 -1.41 8.87 -9.24
N LEU A 69 -1.47 9.68 -10.31
CA LEU A 69 -2.69 10.42 -10.68
C LEU A 69 -3.86 9.48 -10.98
N ILE A 70 -3.62 8.41 -11.74
CA ILE A 70 -4.65 7.43 -12.12
C ILE A 70 -4.85 6.39 -11.01
N GLY A 71 -3.86 6.17 -10.15
CA GLY A 71 -3.93 5.21 -9.05
C GLY A 71 -4.95 5.62 -7.99
N TRP A 72 -5.07 6.92 -7.69
CA TRP A 72 -5.99 7.42 -6.66
C TRP A 72 -7.45 6.94 -6.81
N PRO A 73 -8.14 7.16 -7.96
CA PRO A 73 -9.53 6.75 -8.13
C PRO A 73 -9.75 5.23 -8.14
N ILE A 74 -8.69 4.42 -8.29
CA ILE A 74 -8.78 2.96 -8.36
C ILE A 74 -8.41 2.34 -7.01
N LEU A 75 -7.23 2.69 -6.49
CA LEU A 75 -6.69 2.15 -5.25
C LEU A 75 -7.43 2.70 -4.03
N GLY A 76 -7.87 3.96 -4.03
CA GLY A 76 -8.59 4.57 -2.91
C GLY A 76 -9.86 3.78 -2.55
N PRO A 77 -10.83 3.62 -3.47
CA PRO A 77 -12.02 2.81 -3.22
C PRO A 77 -11.72 1.35 -2.89
N PHE A 78 -10.66 0.78 -3.48
CA PHE A 78 -10.23 -0.58 -3.17
C PHE A 78 -9.78 -0.73 -1.72
N TYR A 79 -8.90 0.16 -1.23
CA TYR A 79 -8.43 0.14 0.15
C TYR A 79 -9.55 0.47 1.14
N TYR A 80 -10.43 1.41 0.81
CA TYR A 80 -11.62 1.70 1.62
C TYR A 80 -12.56 0.49 1.72
N SER A 81 -12.83 -0.21 0.62
CA SER A 81 -13.61 -1.45 0.67
C SER A 81 -12.94 -2.53 1.53
N ARG A 82 -11.61 -2.56 1.55
CA ARG A 82 -10.83 -3.50 2.37
C ARG A 82 -10.84 -3.13 3.84
N SER A 83 -10.75 -1.86 4.20
CA SER A 83 -10.82 -1.40 5.58
C SER A 83 -12.18 -1.71 6.22
N LEU A 84 -13.28 -1.50 5.48
CA LEU A 84 -14.62 -1.92 5.91
C LEU A 84 -14.70 -3.44 6.14
N LYS A 85 -14.09 -4.25 5.27
CA LYS A 85 -14.05 -5.72 5.44
C LYS A 85 -13.20 -6.16 6.64
N ASN A 86 -12.21 -5.36 7.02
CA ASN A 86 -11.39 -5.56 8.21
C ASN A 86 -12.14 -5.21 9.51
N GLY A 87 -13.29 -4.55 9.42
CA GLY A 87 -14.15 -4.25 10.55
C GLY A 87 -14.18 -2.79 10.96
N GLU A 88 -13.78 -1.85 10.11
CA GLU A 88 -14.08 -0.44 10.37
C GLU A 88 -15.58 -0.19 10.56
N PRO A 89 -15.97 0.83 11.34
CA PRO A 89 -15.11 1.71 12.15
C PRO A 89 -14.68 1.04 13.45
N PHE A 90 -13.42 1.19 13.87
CA PHE A 90 -12.89 0.62 15.12
C PHE A 90 -13.28 1.48 16.34
N GLN A 91 -13.45 0.85 17.50
CA GLN A 91 -13.77 1.55 18.75
C GLN A 91 -12.70 1.29 19.81
N GLN A 92 -12.52 2.28 20.71
CA GLN A 92 -11.62 2.14 21.85
C GLN A 92 -12.02 0.92 22.69
N GLY A 93 -11.01 0.12 23.05
CA GLY A 93 -11.15 -1.07 23.85
C GLY A 93 -11.43 -2.35 23.07
N GLU A 94 -11.69 -2.27 21.77
CA GLU A 94 -11.82 -3.46 20.91
C GLU A 94 -10.49 -4.20 20.76
N MET A 95 -10.58 -5.52 20.51
CA MET A 95 -9.42 -6.33 20.19
C MET A 95 -9.24 -6.42 18.67
N VAL A 96 -8.01 -6.16 18.22
CA VAL A 96 -7.64 -6.20 16.81
C VAL A 96 -6.40 -7.05 16.62
N HIS A 97 -6.30 -7.66 15.45
CA HIS A 97 -5.20 -8.50 15.04
C HIS A 97 -4.30 -7.69 14.10
N VAL A 98 -3.02 -7.53 14.45
CA VAL A 98 -2.04 -6.81 13.65
C VAL A 98 -1.58 -7.66 12.47
N LEU A 99 -1.67 -7.13 11.25
CA LEU A 99 -1.38 -7.87 10.02
C LEU A 99 0.02 -7.62 9.46
N VAL A 100 0.72 -6.57 9.90
CA VAL A 100 2.04 -6.18 9.34
C VAL A 100 3.04 -5.78 10.42
N GLY A 101 4.31 -5.70 10.02
CA GLY A 101 5.38 -5.15 10.85
C GLY A 101 5.87 -6.10 11.93
N PRO A 102 6.65 -5.59 12.91
CA PRO A 102 7.27 -6.38 13.98
C PRO A 102 6.26 -7.07 14.90
N PHE A 103 5.07 -6.50 15.02
CA PHE A 103 3.98 -6.98 15.89
C PHE A 103 2.95 -7.82 15.13
N ARG A 104 3.28 -8.26 13.91
CA ARG A 104 2.42 -9.11 13.10
C ARG A 104 1.98 -10.34 13.89
N ASP A 105 0.74 -10.74 13.63
CA ASP A 105 0.07 -11.89 14.21
C ASP A 105 -0.30 -11.77 15.70
N ARG A 106 -0.10 -10.58 16.29
CA ARG A 106 -0.51 -10.29 17.67
C ARG A 106 -1.94 -9.77 17.72
N VAL A 107 -2.64 -10.13 18.80
CA VAL A 107 -3.93 -9.56 19.16
C VAL A 107 -3.72 -8.51 20.25
N VAL A 108 -4.18 -7.30 19.99
CA VAL A 108 -3.89 -6.11 20.78
C VAL A 108 -5.15 -5.29 20.97
N ARG A 109 -5.19 -4.46 22.02
CA ARG A 109 -6.33 -3.62 22.33
C ARG A 109 -6.22 -2.28 21.62
N VAL A 110 -7.32 -1.79 21.06
CA VAL A 110 -7.40 -0.42 20.51
C VAL A 110 -7.40 0.58 21.65
N LEU A 111 -6.44 1.50 21.64
CA LEU A 111 -6.36 2.61 22.58
C LEU A 111 -7.15 3.81 22.09
N ASP A 112 -7.04 4.11 20.79
CA ASP A 112 -7.69 5.26 20.17
C ASP A 112 -7.82 5.06 18.65
N SER A 113 -8.75 5.76 18.02
CA SER A 113 -8.97 5.77 16.58
C SER A 113 -9.25 7.20 16.10
N PHE A 114 -8.50 7.68 15.13
CA PHE A 114 -8.60 9.06 14.65
C PHE A 114 -8.36 9.18 13.15
N ASP A 115 -8.87 10.25 12.57
CA ASP A 115 -8.79 10.53 11.15
C ASP A 115 -7.71 11.57 10.89
N ILE A 116 -6.69 11.23 10.10
CA ILE A 116 -5.68 12.22 9.69
C ILE A 116 -6.26 13.15 8.61
N ALA A 117 -7.06 12.59 7.72
CA ALA A 117 -7.69 13.31 6.62
C ALA A 117 -9.10 12.75 6.42
N PRO A 118 -10.13 13.36 7.05
CA PRO A 118 -11.51 12.86 6.99
C PRO A 118 -12.03 12.77 5.55
N TRP A 119 -11.57 13.68 4.69
CA TRP A 119 -11.90 13.75 3.26
C TRP A 119 -11.19 12.70 2.40
N ALA A 120 -10.15 12.04 2.92
CA ALA A 120 -9.35 11.05 2.23
C ALA A 120 -9.54 9.61 2.75
N GLY A 121 -10.40 9.41 3.77
CA GLY A 121 -10.64 8.10 4.38
C GLY A 121 -9.41 7.51 5.08
N ALA A 122 -8.47 8.35 5.50
CA ALA A 122 -7.22 7.94 6.12
C ALA A 122 -7.39 7.75 7.64
N HIS A 123 -8.01 6.63 8.02
CA HIS A 123 -8.21 6.23 9.40
C HIS A 123 -6.94 5.62 10.01
N ARG A 124 -6.54 6.10 11.18
CA ARG A 124 -5.45 5.57 11.98
C ARG A 124 -5.96 5.03 13.30
N ILE A 125 -5.36 3.92 13.71
CA ILE A 125 -5.71 3.22 14.94
C ILE A 125 -4.46 3.10 15.78
N ARG A 126 -4.52 3.65 17.00
CA ARG A 126 -3.50 3.45 18.01
C ARG A 126 -3.85 2.23 18.84
N VAL A 127 -2.89 1.33 19.03
CA VAL A 127 -3.08 0.08 19.78
C VAL A 127 -2.11 -0.03 20.95
N ASP A 128 -2.47 -0.86 21.92
CA ASP A 128 -1.65 -1.14 23.10
C ASP A 128 -0.65 -2.25 22.79
N LEU A 129 0.63 -1.89 22.62
CA LEU A 129 1.74 -2.82 22.42
C LEU A 129 2.59 -3.01 23.69
N GLY A 130 2.19 -2.42 24.82
CA GLY A 130 2.96 -2.38 26.06
C GLY A 130 3.88 -1.16 26.18
N THR A 131 4.72 -1.15 27.23
CA THR A 131 5.43 0.04 27.73
C THR A 131 6.75 0.39 27.03
N GLU A 132 7.22 -0.42 26.07
CA GLU A 132 8.57 -0.25 25.47
C GLU A 132 8.58 0.23 24.01
N THR A 133 7.42 0.54 23.44
CA THR A 133 7.31 1.00 22.05
C THR A 133 7.35 2.52 21.94
N LYS A 134 8.01 3.02 20.89
CA LYS A 134 7.92 4.44 20.52
C LYS A 134 6.49 4.76 20.09
N ASP A 135 6.02 5.97 20.41
CA ASP A 135 4.63 6.39 20.17
C ASP A 135 4.12 6.18 18.73
N ASP A 136 5.03 6.27 17.73
CA ASP A 136 4.69 6.12 16.31
C ASP A 136 4.57 4.66 15.84
N GLU A 137 5.20 3.72 16.55
CA GLU A 137 5.17 2.29 16.19
C GLU A 137 3.82 1.63 16.53
N ASN A 138 3.03 2.30 17.36
CA ASN A 138 1.73 1.84 17.84
C ASN A 138 0.57 2.30 16.96
N ILE A 139 0.84 2.99 15.86
CA ILE A 139 -0.18 3.58 14.97
C ILE A 139 -0.25 2.79 13.67
N PHE A 140 -1.38 2.17 13.43
CA PHE A 140 -1.65 1.37 12.24
C PHE A 140 -2.72 2.01 11.37
N SER A 141 -2.66 1.76 10.06
CA SER A 141 -3.81 2.02 9.18
C SER A 141 -4.88 0.95 9.36
N SER A 142 -6.14 1.25 9.06
CA SER A 142 -7.24 0.29 9.12
C SER A 142 -7.09 -0.93 8.21
N ILE A 143 -6.33 -0.81 7.12
CA ILE A 143 -6.01 -1.96 6.26
C ILE A 143 -4.95 -2.89 6.89
N GLN A 144 -4.24 -2.42 7.91
CA GLN A 144 -3.14 -3.11 8.59
C GLN A 144 -3.56 -3.88 9.83
N ILE A 145 -4.82 -3.75 10.24
CA ILE A 145 -5.40 -4.44 11.39
C ILE A 145 -6.72 -5.10 11.01
N LEU A 146 -7.13 -6.11 11.77
CA LEU A 146 -8.37 -6.85 11.57
C LEU A 146 -9.11 -7.01 12.90
N ARG A 147 -10.38 -6.60 12.97
CA ARG A 147 -11.20 -6.77 14.18
C ARG A 147 -11.31 -8.25 14.56
N VAL A 148 -11.04 -8.55 15.82
CA VAL A 148 -11.27 -9.89 16.40
C VAL A 148 -12.72 -9.99 16.86
N SER A 149 -13.39 -11.10 16.54
CA SER A 149 -14.75 -11.36 17.03
C SER A 149 -14.71 -11.78 18.51
N ASN A 150 -15.64 -11.29 19.33
CA ASN A 150 -15.78 -11.61 20.77
C ASN A 150 -15.79 -13.11 21.11
N SER A 151 -16.06 -13.98 20.13
CA SER A 151 -15.97 -15.44 20.27
C SER A 151 -14.55 -16.00 20.44
N GLN A 152 -13.51 -15.15 20.49
CA GLN A 152 -12.11 -15.55 20.38
C GLN A 152 -11.18 -14.99 21.46
N LEU A 153 -11.73 -14.34 22.50
CA LEU A 153 -10.93 -13.95 23.66
C LEU A 153 -10.59 -15.21 24.49
N PRO A 154 -9.31 -15.46 24.81
CA PRO A 154 -8.99 -16.43 25.85
C PRO A 154 -9.60 -15.90 27.16
N THR A 155 -10.55 -16.65 27.71
CA THR A 155 -11.08 -16.45 29.07
C THR A 155 -10.01 -16.66 30.11
#